data_AF-A0A926P3Q3-F1
#
_entry.id   AF-A0A926P3Q3-F1
#
_cell.length_a   1.000
_cell.length_b   1.000
_cell.length_c   1.000
_cell.angle_alpha   90.00
_cell.angle_beta   90.00
_cell.angle_gamma   90.00
#
_symmetry.space_group_name_H-M   'P 1'
#
loop_
_entity.id
_entity.type
_entity.pdbx_description
1 polymer ?
#
loop_
_entity_poly.entity_id
_entity_poly.type
_entity_poly.pdbx_seq_one_letter_code
_entity_poly.pdbx_strand_id
1 'polypeptide(L)'
;MMLKHQVEVLSAGSSHTAIVSLGMSCQSSRQIRTSLEVLSATLEEPVERERHFFDGLIAPIDGMAALFEDDFPLFTRDQLAPGPAHPTWQPYGVRFLHHFREGEEDADIARYFDEELSRFSYLREKFAELSERRRVVFVISNTQNNLAEVAEETEMGSIAFDDGELNRLQTAVDRFLGRRCEYLVVSYPDRHGGITHPDLTILQPDDTEWTGDKAQWRALFQDYFDRPHRLSFAV
;
A
#
# COMPACT_ATOMS: atom_id res chain seq x y z
N MET A 1 -13.48 24.40 -9.75
CA MET A 1 -13.64 24.63 -8.30
C MET A 1 -14.13 23.33 -7.67
N MET A 2 -13.20 22.38 -7.48
CA MET A 2 -13.48 21.08 -6.86
C MET A 2 -13.10 21.14 -5.38
N LEU A 3 -13.93 20.51 -4.55
CA LEU A 3 -13.86 20.53 -3.10
C LEU A 3 -12.55 19.93 -2.56
N LYS A 4 -11.92 20.68 -1.65
CA LYS A 4 -10.85 20.28 -0.74
C LYS A 4 -11.22 18.99 -0.01
N HIS A 5 -10.75 17.85 -0.47
CA HIS A 5 -10.65 16.65 0.37
C HIS A 5 -9.20 16.21 0.28
N GLN A 6 -8.47 16.32 1.40
CA GLN A 6 -7.34 15.41 1.62
C GLN A 6 -7.88 14.02 1.27
N VAL A 7 -7.33 13.39 0.23
CA VAL A 7 -7.75 12.04 -0.12
C VAL A 7 -7.35 11.18 1.07
N GLU A 8 -8.31 10.88 1.95
CA GLU A 8 -8.07 9.98 3.08
C GLU A 8 -7.86 8.58 2.50
N VAL A 9 -6.62 8.29 2.11
CA VAL A 9 -6.16 6.97 1.71
C VAL A 9 -6.11 6.14 3.01
N LEU A 10 -6.91 5.08 3.09
CA LEU A 10 -7.14 4.32 4.32
C LEU A 10 -7.24 2.83 4.01
N SER A 11 -6.48 2.05 4.75
CA SER A 11 -6.68 0.61 4.91
C SER A 11 -7.92 0.29 5.76
N ALA A 12 -8.10 -0.96 6.15
CA ALA A 12 -9.24 -1.39 6.96
C ALA A 12 -8.89 -2.50 7.93
N GLY A 13 -9.64 -2.60 9.03
CA GLY A 13 -9.43 -3.65 10.03
C GLY A 13 -10.63 -3.89 10.93
N SER A 14 -10.64 -5.07 11.54
CA SER A 14 -11.50 -5.47 12.67
C SER A 14 -10.61 -5.83 13.86
N SER A 15 -11.16 -6.39 14.93
CA SER A 15 -10.35 -7.00 15.99
C SER A 15 -9.53 -8.21 15.53
N HIS A 16 -9.94 -8.92 14.46
CA HIS A 16 -9.30 -10.16 14.01
C HIS A 16 -8.50 -10.00 12.71
N THR A 17 -9.01 -9.22 11.76
CA THR A 17 -8.47 -9.12 10.41
C THR A 17 -7.98 -7.71 10.14
N ALA A 18 -6.78 -7.57 9.57
CA ALA A 18 -6.30 -6.34 8.99
C ALA A 18 -6.12 -6.50 7.48
N ILE A 19 -6.59 -5.52 6.71
CA ILE A 19 -6.46 -5.44 5.25
C ILE A 19 -5.72 -4.15 4.95
N VAL A 20 -4.45 -4.28 4.58
CA VAL A 20 -3.49 -3.18 4.58
C VAL A 20 -2.94 -2.97 3.18
N SER A 21 -2.98 -1.73 2.70
CA SER A 21 -2.33 -1.37 1.45
C SER A 21 -0.81 -1.27 1.62
N LEU A 22 -0.05 -1.86 0.69
CA LEU A 22 1.38 -1.66 0.56
C LEU A 22 1.67 -0.77 -0.66
N GLY A 23 1.60 0.54 -0.43
CA GLY A 23 2.49 1.60 -0.93
C GLY A 23 2.72 1.82 -2.42
N MET A 24 2.37 0.94 -3.36
CA MET A 24 2.69 1.19 -4.78
C MET A 24 1.79 2.25 -5.44
N SER A 25 0.56 2.38 -4.95
CA SER A 25 -0.39 3.37 -5.44
C SER A 25 -1.45 3.68 -4.37
N CYS A 26 -2.01 4.89 -4.42
CA CYS A 26 -3.11 5.30 -3.54
C CYS A 26 -4.42 4.54 -3.84
N GLN A 27 -4.50 3.85 -4.99
CA GLN A 27 -5.70 3.15 -5.43
C GLN A 27 -6.04 1.97 -4.51
N SER A 28 -5.07 1.18 -4.06
CA SER A 28 -5.33 0.03 -3.16
C SER A 28 -6.07 0.45 -1.90
N SER A 29 -5.55 1.42 -1.13
CA SER A 29 -6.25 1.85 0.09
C SER A 29 -7.58 2.53 -0.24
N ARG A 30 -7.70 3.26 -1.35
CA ARG A 30 -9.02 3.78 -1.77
C ARG A 30 -10.02 2.64 -1.95
N GLN A 31 -9.62 1.56 -2.63
CA GLN A 31 -10.49 0.44 -2.94
C GLN A 31 -10.89 -0.35 -1.70
N ILE A 32 -9.95 -0.57 -0.77
CA ILE A 32 -10.22 -1.10 0.57
C ILE A 32 -11.29 -0.25 1.28
N ARG A 33 -11.06 1.06 1.39
CA ARG A 33 -11.99 2.00 2.04
C ARG A 33 -13.37 2.05 1.41
N THR A 34 -13.49 1.96 0.08
CA THR A 34 -14.79 1.99 -0.61
C THR A 34 -15.51 0.64 -0.65
N SER A 35 -14.87 -0.41 -0.12
CA SER A 35 -15.38 -1.79 -0.08
C SER A 35 -15.67 -2.29 1.32
N LEU A 36 -15.63 -1.44 2.36
CA LEU A 36 -15.85 -1.83 3.76
C LEU A 36 -17.14 -2.62 4.01
N GLU A 37 -18.25 -2.25 3.37
CA GLU A 37 -19.52 -2.97 3.48
C GLU A 37 -19.40 -4.40 2.95
N VAL A 38 -18.77 -4.55 1.78
CA VAL A 38 -18.51 -5.85 1.16
C VAL A 38 -17.55 -6.68 2.00
N LEU A 39 -16.45 -6.08 2.46
CA LEU A 39 -15.46 -6.72 3.32
C LEU A 39 -16.09 -7.20 4.64
N SER A 40 -16.91 -6.36 5.27
CA SER A 40 -17.60 -6.72 6.52
C SER A 40 -18.59 -7.86 6.32
N ALA A 41 -19.35 -7.82 5.23
CA ALA A 41 -20.30 -8.87 4.89
C ALA A 41 -19.60 -10.21 4.61
N THR A 42 -18.53 -10.20 3.81
CA THR A 42 -17.80 -11.41 3.44
C THR A 42 -17.01 -12.01 4.61
N LEU A 43 -16.41 -11.19 5.47
CA LEU A 43 -15.67 -11.66 6.64
C LEU A 43 -16.57 -12.00 7.85
N GLU A 44 -17.87 -11.72 7.76
CA GLU A 44 -18.84 -11.85 8.86
C GLU A 44 -18.42 -11.12 10.14
N GLU A 45 -17.72 -9.99 10.00
CA GLU A 45 -17.24 -9.16 11.11
C GLU A 45 -17.30 -7.65 10.76
N PRO A 46 -17.46 -6.75 11.74
CA PRO A 46 -17.44 -5.33 11.47
C PRO A 46 -16.01 -4.89 11.10
N VAL A 47 -15.80 -4.53 9.84
CA VAL A 47 -14.55 -3.97 9.35
C VAL A 47 -14.67 -2.45 9.25
N GLU A 48 -13.78 -1.75 9.93
CA GLU A 48 -13.75 -0.29 9.99
C GLU A 48 -12.55 0.28 9.25
N ARG A 49 -12.58 1.60 9.05
CA ARG A 49 -11.46 2.32 8.43
C ARG A 49 -10.28 2.33 9.38
N GLU A 50 -9.11 1.99 8.87
CA GLU A 50 -7.86 2.07 9.61
C GLU A 50 -6.81 2.78 8.76
N ARG A 51 -6.01 3.66 9.38
CA ARG A 51 -4.83 4.22 8.73
C ARG A 51 -3.60 3.38 9.09
N HIS A 52 -2.76 3.09 8.11
CA HIS A 52 -1.46 2.44 8.27
C HIS A 52 -0.35 3.24 7.56
N PHE A 53 0.90 2.82 7.80
CA PHE A 53 2.09 3.57 7.41
C PHE A 53 2.17 3.90 5.92
N PHE A 54 1.85 2.95 5.03
CA PHE A 54 1.99 3.14 3.59
C PHE A 54 0.72 3.68 2.91
N ASP A 55 -0.31 4.02 3.68
CA ASP A 55 -1.52 4.63 3.12
C ASP A 55 -1.19 6.04 2.60
N GLY A 56 -1.25 6.20 1.27
CA GLY A 56 -1.02 7.49 0.62
C GLY A 56 0.44 7.78 0.28
N LEU A 57 1.30 6.77 0.42
CA LEU A 57 2.68 6.81 -0.06
C LEU A 57 2.79 6.15 -1.44
N ILE A 58 3.86 6.51 -2.14
CA ILE A 58 4.34 5.78 -3.32
C ILE A 58 5.70 5.17 -2.98
N ALA A 59 5.74 3.85 -2.89
CA ALA A 59 6.88 3.04 -2.49
C ALA A 59 7.17 2.03 -3.61
N PRO A 60 8.34 2.14 -4.27
CA PRO A 60 8.87 1.08 -5.13
C PRO A 60 8.95 -0.25 -4.36
N ILE A 61 8.68 -1.39 -5.02
CA ILE A 61 8.69 -2.71 -4.36
C ILE A 61 10.08 -3.03 -3.80
N ASP A 62 11.12 -2.81 -4.59
CA ASP A 62 12.51 -3.04 -4.22
C ASP A 62 12.95 -2.18 -3.02
N GLY A 63 12.58 -0.90 -3.04
CA GLY A 63 12.84 0.04 -1.96
C GLY A 63 12.10 -0.30 -0.67
N MET A 64 10.84 -0.73 -0.78
CA MET A 64 10.06 -1.20 0.37
C MET A 64 10.60 -2.51 0.94
N ALA A 65 11.06 -3.44 0.09
CA ALA A 65 11.72 -4.66 0.55
C ALA A 65 13.00 -4.32 1.35
N ALA A 66 13.84 -3.42 0.83
CA ALA A 66 15.03 -2.94 1.53
C ALA A 66 14.67 -2.26 2.87
N LEU A 67 13.62 -1.45 2.90
CA LEU A 67 13.14 -0.80 4.13
C LEU A 67 12.80 -1.82 5.23
N PHE A 68 12.09 -2.89 4.89
CA PHE A 68 11.78 -3.96 5.86
C PHE A 68 13.00 -4.82 6.22
N GLU A 69 13.93 -5.02 5.29
CA GLU A 69 15.19 -5.70 5.56
C GLU A 69 16.10 -4.94 6.53
N ASP A 70 15.99 -3.62 6.58
CA ASP A 70 16.66 -2.74 7.53
C ASP A 70 15.86 -2.56 8.85
N ASP A 71 14.94 -3.49 9.13
CA ASP A 71 14.06 -3.51 10.30
C ASP A 71 13.10 -2.31 10.39
N PHE A 72 12.71 -1.82 9.22
CA PHE A 72 11.72 -0.76 9.01
C PHE A 72 11.98 0.45 9.92
N PRO A 73 13.10 1.17 9.76
CA PRO A 73 13.44 2.33 10.58
C PRO A 73 12.45 3.48 10.34
N LEU A 74 12.53 4.55 11.14
CA LEU A 74 11.91 5.83 10.77
C LEU A 74 12.89 6.69 9.97
N PHE A 75 12.35 7.57 9.12
CA PHE A 75 13.18 8.53 8.39
C PHE A 75 13.80 9.57 9.33
N THR A 76 14.99 10.02 8.97
CA THR A 76 15.66 11.19 9.58
C THR A 76 15.62 12.39 8.64
N ARG A 77 15.92 13.60 9.14
CA ARG A 77 15.91 14.83 8.32
C ARG A 77 16.86 14.74 7.13
N ASP A 78 18.04 14.15 7.32
CA ASP A 78 19.08 13.99 6.30
C ASP A 78 18.75 12.93 5.25
N GLN A 79 17.80 12.04 5.54
CA GLN A 79 17.30 11.04 4.59
C GLN A 79 16.15 11.58 3.72
N LEU A 80 15.55 12.72 4.06
CA LEU A 80 14.49 13.32 3.27
C LEU A 80 15.06 14.29 2.26
N ALA A 81 15.00 13.91 0.99
CA ALA A 81 15.32 14.80 -0.12
C ALA A 81 14.03 15.48 -0.62
N PRO A 82 14.08 16.74 -1.08
CA PRO A 82 13.10 17.28 -2.00
C PRO A 82 13.26 16.50 -3.32
N GLY A 83 12.60 15.35 -3.41
CA GLY A 83 12.62 14.52 -4.62
C GLY A 83 11.86 15.19 -5.75
N PRO A 84 11.84 14.57 -6.94
CA PRO A 84 11.07 15.07 -8.07
C PRO A 84 9.58 15.10 -7.66
N ALA A 85 8.98 16.30 -7.72
CA ALA A 85 7.63 16.69 -7.28
C ALA A 85 7.28 16.51 -5.78
N HIS A 86 7.87 15.54 -5.08
CA HIS A 86 7.50 15.19 -3.70
C HIS A 86 8.72 14.84 -2.81
N PRO A 87 8.64 15.12 -1.49
CA PRO A 87 9.62 14.62 -0.54
C PRO A 87 9.81 13.11 -0.68
N THR A 88 11.07 12.69 -0.71
CA THR A 88 11.46 11.29 -0.92
C THR A 88 12.37 10.84 0.20
N TRP A 89 12.05 9.69 0.78
CA TRP A 89 12.84 9.00 1.79
C TRP A 89 13.93 8.16 1.14
N GLN A 90 15.17 8.58 1.32
CA GLN A 90 16.37 7.88 0.87
C GLN A 90 16.88 6.92 1.96
N PRO A 91 17.46 5.76 1.58
CA PRO A 91 17.72 5.29 0.21
C PRO A 91 16.53 4.52 -0.42
N TYR A 92 15.41 4.39 0.28
CA TYR A 92 14.31 3.48 -0.11
C TYR A 92 13.42 3.99 -1.24
N GLY A 93 13.55 5.25 -1.65
CA GLY A 93 12.73 5.83 -2.72
C GLY A 93 11.24 5.96 -2.38
N VAL A 94 10.86 5.94 -1.10
CA VAL A 94 9.46 6.10 -0.66
C VAL A 94 9.07 7.57 -0.72
N ARG A 95 7.91 7.88 -1.30
CA ARG A 95 7.51 9.25 -1.63
C ARG A 95 6.25 9.66 -0.92
N PHE A 96 6.27 10.90 -0.43
CA PHE A 96 5.22 11.46 0.41
C PHE A 96 4.33 12.45 -0.37
N LEU A 97 3.34 11.93 -1.10
CA LEU A 97 2.52 12.73 -2.03
C LEU A 97 1.73 13.84 -1.33
N HIS A 98 1.13 13.49 -0.20
CA HIS A 98 0.19 14.35 0.52
C HIS A 98 0.73 14.83 1.88
N HIS A 99 2.03 14.64 2.14
CA HIS A 99 2.66 15.05 3.40
C HIS A 99 3.61 16.22 3.20
N PHE A 100 4.05 16.77 4.33
CA PHE A 100 4.93 17.93 4.40
C PHE A 100 4.36 19.18 3.72
N ARG A 101 3.04 19.31 3.61
CA ARG A 101 2.36 20.45 2.98
C ARG A 101 0.98 20.68 3.58
N GLU A 102 0.45 21.88 3.41
CA GLU A 102 -0.94 22.21 3.74
C GLU A 102 -1.72 22.52 2.46
N GLY A 103 -2.75 21.71 2.17
CA GLY A 103 -3.53 21.87 0.95
C GLY A 103 -2.73 21.63 -0.33
N GLU A 104 -2.74 22.60 -1.24
CA GLU A 104 -2.05 22.54 -2.55
C GLU A 104 -0.70 23.25 -2.53
N GLU A 105 -0.19 23.62 -1.36
CA GLU A 105 1.14 24.24 -1.24
C GLU A 105 2.25 23.25 -1.62
N ASP A 106 3.40 23.80 -2.02
CA ASP A 106 4.62 23.03 -2.19
C ASP A 106 5.05 22.39 -0.86
N ALA A 107 5.73 21.25 -0.94
CA ALA A 107 6.20 20.58 0.27
C ALA A 107 7.32 21.35 0.96
N ASP A 108 7.19 21.53 2.27
CA ASP A 108 8.18 22.14 3.15
C ASP A 108 8.60 21.13 4.24
N ILE A 109 9.64 20.36 3.93
CA ILE A 109 10.19 19.37 4.87
C ILE A 109 10.60 20.04 6.18
N ALA A 110 11.23 21.22 6.13
CA ALA A 110 11.76 21.88 7.33
C ALA A 110 10.65 22.28 8.30
N ARG A 111 9.54 22.83 7.77
CA ARG A 111 8.38 23.27 8.53
C ARG A 111 7.60 22.10 9.14
N TYR A 112 7.38 21.03 8.39
CA TYR A 112 6.46 19.95 8.79
C TYR A 112 7.15 18.72 9.38
N PHE A 113 8.49 18.67 9.42
CA PHE A 113 9.23 17.47 9.80
C PHE A 113 8.80 16.86 11.14
N ASP A 114 8.72 17.66 12.21
CA ASP A 114 8.46 17.12 13.54
C ASP A 114 7.02 16.56 13.65
N GLU A 115 6.07 17.17 12.94
CA GLU A 115 4.69 16.68 12.86
C GLU A 115 4.63 15.36 12.10
N GLU A 116 5.23 15.29 10.91
CA GLU A 116 5.20 14.07 10.09
C GLU A 116 6.00 12.95 10.76
N LEU A 117 7.16 13.23 11.37
CA LEU A 117 7.91 12.23 12.12
C LEU A 117 7.08 11.66 13.27
N SER A 118 6.39 12.51 14.04
CA SER A 118 5.49 12.05 15.11
C SER A 118 4.36 11.16 14.55
N ARG A 119 3.72 11.60 13.45
CA ARG A 119 2.65 10.84 12.79
C ARG A 119 3.13 9.47 12.30
N PHE A 120 4.25 9.42 11.59
CA PHE A 120 4.80 8.17 11.06
C PHE A 120 5.38 7.27 12.16
N SER A 121 5.87 7.83 13.26
CA SER A 121 6.25 7.04 14.45
C SER A 121 5.06 6.25 14.98
N TYR A 122 3.93 6.94 15.19
CA TYR A 122 2.68 6.30 15.60
C TYR A 122 2.19 5.25 14.59
N LEU A 123 2.21 5.58 13.28
CA LEU A 123 1.79 4.63 12.25
C LEU A 123 2.70 3.40 12.14
N ARG A 124 3.99 3.55 12.45
CA ARG A 124 4.95 2.44 12.49
C ARG A 124 4.68 1.52 13.67
N GLU A 125 4.45 2.08 14.86
CA GLU A 125 4.05 1.30 16.05
C GLU A 125 2.77 0.51 15.75
N LYS A 126 1.75 1.19 15.22
CA LYS A 126 0.51 0.55 14.78
C LYS A 126 0.73 -0.53 13.70
N PHE A 127 1.69 -0.34 12.80
CA PHE A 127 2.03 -1.35 11.80
C PHE A 127 2.68 -2.58 12.45
N ALA A 128 3.53 -2.41 13.47
CA ALA A 128 4.13 -3.52 14.20
C ALA A 128 3.09 -4.34 14.99
N GLU A 129 2.04 -3.69 15.51
CA GLU A 129 0.90 -4.34 16.17
C GLU A 129 0.08 -5.25 15.23
N LEU A 130 0.26 -5.16 13.91
CA LEU A 130 -0.34 -6.10 12.96
C LEU A 130 0.06 -7.56 13.24
N SER A 131 1.22 -7.78 13.85
CA SER A 131 1.68 -9.11 14.27
C SER A 131 0.69 -9.80 15.24
N GLU A 132 -0.09 -9.02 15.99
CA GLU A 132 -1.08 -9.52 16.97
C GLU A 132 -2.43 -9.87 16.33
N ARG A 133 -2.70 -9.40 15.11
CA ARG A 133 -3.96 -9.70 14.40
C ARG A 133 -4.00 -11.17 14.03
N ARG A 134 -5.17 -11.80 14.09
CA ARG A 134 -5.31 -13.20 13.66
C ARG A 134 -4.99 -13.35 12.17
N ARG A 135 -5.49 -12.43 11.34
CA ARG A 135 -5.32 -12.42 9.89
C ARG A 135 -4.80 -11.06 9.43
N VAL A 136 -3.77 -11.06 8.58
CA VAL A 136 -3.22 -9.85 7.97
C VAL A 136 -3.12 -10.09 6.48
N VAL A 137 -3.80 -9.28 5.69
CA VAL A 137 -3.80 -9.31 4.23
C VAL A 137 -3.16 -8.02 3.71
N PHE A 138 -2.06 -8.14 3.01
CA PHE A 138 -1.42 -7.03 2.32
C PHE A 138 -1.87 -6.95 0.86
N VAL A 139 -2.37 -5.78 0.45
CA VAL A 139 -2.81 -5.50 -0.91
C VAL A 139 -1.75 -4.67 -1.63
N ILE A 140 -1.18 -5.21 -2.70
CA ILE A 140 -0.17 -4.56 -3.54
C ILE A 140 -0.78 -4.38 -4.94
N SER A 141 -0.75 -3.17 -5.50
CA SER A 141 -1.34 -2.93 -6.82
C SER A 141 -0.62 -1.89 -7.66
N ASN A 142 -0.52 -2.17 -8.97
CA ASN A 142 -0.12 -1.25 -10.03
C ASN A 142 -1.25 -0.90 -11.03
N THR A 143 -2.52 -1.04 -10.63
CA THR A 143 -3.71 -0.81 -11.49
C THR A 143 -4.19 0.65 -11.57
N GLN A 144 -3.46 1.60 -10.98
CA GLN A 144 -3.77 3.03 -11.13
C GLN A 144 -3.42 3.49 -12.56
N ASN A 145 -4.37 3.96 -13.36
CA ASN A 145 -4.12 4.20 -14.78
C ASN A 145 -3.06 5.28 -15.04
N ASN A 146 -3.07 6.39 -14.29
CA ASN A 146 -2.03 7.42 -14.34
C ASN A 146 -0.73 7.04 -13.59
N LEU A 147 -0.53 5.78 -13.19
CA LEU A 147 0.70 5.36 -12.48
C LEU A 147 1.97 5.55 -13.32
N ALA A 148 1.89 5.49 -14.66
CA ALA A 148 3.04 5.74 -15.53
C ALA A 148 3.49 7.20 -15.46
N GLU A 149 2.55 8.15 -15.49
CA GLU A 149 2.81 9.59 -15.32
C GLU A 149 3.39 9.85 -13.93
N VAL A 150 2.76 9.28 -12.90
CA VAL A 150 3.25 9.37 -11.52
C VAL A 150 4.65 8.76 -11.39
N ALA A 151 4.94 7.65 -12.05
CA ALA A 151 6.27 7.03 -12.03
C ALA A 151 7.32 7.89 -12.74
N GLU A 152 6.97 8.54 -13.85
CA GLU A 152 7.85 9.49 -14.54
C GLU A 152 8.12 10.73 -13.67
N GLU A 153 7.07 11.38 -13.16
CA GLU A 153 7.16 12.55 -12.28
C GLU A 153 7.97 12.27 -11.01
N THR A 154 8.00 11.02 -10.59
CA THR A 154 8.64 10.62 -9.35
C THR A 154 9.97 9.91 -9.55
N GLU A 155 10.37 9.61 -10.79
CA GLU A 155 11.55 8.80 -11.14
C GLU A 155 11.49 7.37 -10.55
N MET A 156 10.31 6.75 -10.53
CA MET A 156 10.17 5.32 -10.22
C MET A 156 10.65 4.49 -11.41
N GLY A 157 11.63 3.60 -11.18
CA GLY A 157 12.30 2.87 -12.26
C GLY A 157 11.39 1.94 -13.07
N SER A 158 10.39 1.33 -12.44
CA SER A 158 9.41 0.47 -13.11
C SER A 158 8.08 0.49 -12.37
N ILE A 159 6.99 0.46 -13.13
CA ILE A 159 5.63 0.20 -12.62
C ILE A 159 5.22 -1.26 -12.81
N ALA A 160 5.99 -2.02 -13.58
CA ALA A 160 5.74 -3.43 -13.81
C ALA A 160 6.26 -4.26 -12.63
N PHE A 161 5.53 -5.32 -12.30
CA PHE A 161 5.98 -6.24 -11.26
C PHE A 161 7.12 -7.13 -11.74
N ASP A 162 8.07 -7.36 -10.83
CA ASP A 162 9.05 -8.44 -10.90
C ASP A 162 8.76 -9.48 -9.82
N ASP A 163 8.88 -10.77 -10.17
CA ASP A 163 8.55 -11.87 -9.27
C ASP A 163 9.55 -11.98 -8.11
N GLY A 164 10.84 -11.73 -8.38
CA GLY A 164 11.89 -11.76 -7.38
C GLY A 164 11.72 -10.63 -6.36
N GLU A 165 11.41 -9.42 -6.83
CA GLU A 165 11.14 -8.26 -5.96
C GLU A 165 9.90 -8.47 -5.08
N LEU A 166 8.80 -9.01 -5.63
CA LEU A 166 7.60 -9.33 -4.85
C LEU A 166 7.87 -10.38 -3.78
N ASN A 167 8.57 -11.46 -4.12
CA ASN A 167 8.93 -12.51 -3.15
C ASN A 167 9.86 -11.98 -2.05
N ARG A 168 10.82 -11.12 -2.42
CA ARG A 168 11.73 -10.46 -1.48
C ARG A 168 10.95 -9.57 -0.51
N LEU A 169 10.04 -8.73 -1.02
CA LEU A 169 9.17 -7.89 -0.19
C LEU A 169 8.34 -8.73 0.78
N GLN A 170 7.66 -9.77 0.31
CA GLN A 170 6.82 -10.63 1.16
C GLN A 170 7.65 -11.28 2.27
N THR A 171 8.84 -11.79 1.93
CA THR A 171 9.75 -12.38 2.90
C THR A 171 10.20 -11.36 3.95
N ALA A 172 10.52 -10.13 3.52
CA ALA A 172 10.97 -9.08 4.42
C ALA A 172 9.85 -8.63 5.38
N VAL A 173 8.62 -8.46 4.88
CA VAL A 173 7.45 -8.11 5.68
C VAL A 173 7.10 -9.23 6.67
N ASP A 174 7.08 -10.48 6.21
CA ASP A 174 6.84 -11.65 7.07
C ASP A 174 7.88 -11.75 8.19
N ARG A 175 9.16 -11.52 7.86
CA ARG A 175 10.25 -11.49 8.84
C ARG A 175 10.04 -10.40 9.87
N PHE A 176 9.71 -9.18 9.43
CA PHE A 176 9.46 -8.04 10.31
C PHE A 176 8.31 -8.29 11.29
N LEU A 177 7.22 -8.88 10.82
CA LEU A 177 6.07 -9.23 11.67
C LEU A 177 6.25 -10.53 12.47
N GLY A 178 7.34 -11.27 12.23
CA GLY A 178 7.63 -12.54 12.90
C GLY A 178 6.68 -13.67 12.52
N ARG A 179 5.99 -13.57 11.37
CA ARG A 179 4.97 -14.53 10.94
C ARG A 179 4.73 -14.45 9.44
N ARG A 180 4.18 -15.51 8.86
CA ARG A 180 3.62 -15.45 7.51
C ARG A 180 2.34 -14.62 7.46
N CYS A 181 2.25 -13.73 6.48
CA CYS A 181 1.08 -12.94 6.16
C CYS A 181 0.43 -13.41 4.86
N GLU A 182 -0.77 -12.92 4.59
CA GLU A 182 -1.46 -13.12 3.31
C GLU A 182 -1.19 -11.95 2.37
N TYR A 183 -1.09 -12.23 1.08
CA TYR A 183 -0.84 -11.22 0.05
C TYR A 183 -1.91 -11.30 -1.03
N LEU A 184 -2.28 -10.14 -1.55
CA LEU A 184 -3.16 -9.96 -2.71
C LEU A 184 -2.47 -8.99 -3.66
N VAL A 185 -1.86 -9.53 -4.72
CA VAL A 185 -1.16 -8.74 -5.74
C VAL A 185 -2.12 -8.52 -6.90
N VAL A 186 -2.35 -7.26 -7.28
CA VAL A 186 -3.35 -6.89 -8.28
C VAL A 186 -2.69 -6.12 -9.41
N SER A 187 -2.93 -6.55 -10.66
CA SER A 187 -2.31 -5.94 -11.83
C SER A 187 -3.24 -5.89 -13.04
N TYR A 188 -2.78 -5.23 -14.10
CA TYR A 188 -3.35 -5.29 -15.43
C TYR A 188 -2.53 -6.18 -16.37
N PRO A 189 -3.12 -6.70 -17.46
CA PRO A 189 -2.45 -7.61 -18.39
C PRO A 189 -1.13 -7.06 -18.97
N ASP A 190 -1.02 -5.75 -19.11
CA ASP A 190 0.15 -5.05 -19.66
C ASP A 190 1.17 -4.60 -18.60
N ARG A 191 0.87 -4.82 -17.31
CA ARG A 191 1.69 -4.31 -16.18
C ARG A 191 2.23 -5.39 -15.24
N HIS A 192 1.84 -6.65 -15.42
CA HIS A 192 2.33 -7.72 -14.55
C HIS A 192 3.71 -8.26 -14.95
N GLY A 193 4.39 -7.66 -15.95
CA GLY A 193 5.76 -8.03 -16.33
C GLY A 193 5.93 -9.47 -16.85
N GLY A 194 4.82 -10.16 -17.20
CA GLY A 194 4.87 -11.57 -17.59
C GLY A 194 5.06 -12.55 -16.43
N ILE A 195 5.00 -12.09 -15.18
CA ILE A 195 5.21 -12.96 -14.01
C ILE A 195 4.03 -13.94 -13.82
N THR A 196 4.31 -15.06 -13.17
CA THR A 196 3.32 -16.06 -12.77
C THR A 196 3.32 -16.23 -11.24
N HIS A 197 3.04 -15.15 -10.53
CA HIS A 197 3.06 -15.11 -9.07
C HIS A 197 1.77 -15.74 -8.49
N PRO A 198 1.83 -16.60 -7.45
CA PRO A 198 0.66 -17.32 -6.93
C PRO A 198 -0.45 -16.44 -6.35
N ASP A 199 -0.08 -15.26 -5.85
CA ASP A 199 -1.00 -14.26 -5.29
C ASP A 199 -1.43 -13.18 -6.29
N LEU A 200 -1.02 -13.30 -7.56
CA LEU A 200 -1.36 -12.35 -8.61
C LEU A 200 -2.79 -12.57 -9.11
N THR A 201 -3.56 -11.49 -9.12
CA THR A 201 -4.85 -11.39 -9.78
C THR A 201 -4.79 -10.30 -10.84
N ILE A 202 -5.30 -10.61 -12.03
CA ILE A 202 -5.34 -9.68 -13.16
C ILE A 202 -6.76 -9.13 -13.30
N LEU A 203 -6.90 -7.82 -13.17
CA LEU A 203 -8.14 -7.10 -13.45
C LEU A 203 -8.22 -6.71 -14.94
N GLN A 204 -9.42 -6.44 -15.42
CA GLN A 204 -9.61 -5.79 -16.71
C GLN A 204 -9.31 -4.29 -16.58
N PRO A 205 -8.57 -3.69 -17.52
CA PRO A 205 -8.38 -2.25 -17.57
C PRO A 205 -9.72 -1.50 -17.56
N ASP A 206 -9.76 -0.37 -16.88
CA ASP A 206 -10.90 0.54 -16.84
C ASP A 206 -10.53 1.95 -17.33
N ASP A 207 -11.52 2.82 -17.50
CA ASP A 207 -11.33 4.18 -18.06
C ASP A 207 -11.11 5.28 -16.99
N THR A 208 -11.05 4.92 -15.71
CA THR A 208 -10.85 5.91 -14.64
C THR A 208 -9.39 6.30 -14.52
N GLU A 209 -9.10 7.56 -14.22
CA GLU A 209 -7.71 8.02 -14.13
C GLU A 209 -6.92 7.32 -13.01
N TRP A 210 -7.48 7.29 -11.80
CA TRP A 210 -6.80 6.72 -10.64
C TRP A 210 -7.72 5.95 -9.71
N THR A 211 -9.04 6.06 -9.88
CA THR A 211 -9.97 5.53 -8.89
C THR A 211 -10.13 4.01 -8.96
N GLY A 212 -10.02 3.41 -10.14
CA GLY A 212 -10.26 2.00 -10.43
C GLY A 212 -11.74 1.63 -10.54
N ASP A 213 -12.02 0.53 -11.24
CA ASP A 213 -13.35 -0.08 -11.32
C ASP A 213 -13.77 -0.72 -9.98
N LYS A 214 -14.71 -0.06 -9.29
CA LYS A 214 -15.23 -0.52 -8.00
C LYS A 214 -15.90 -1.89 -8.06
N ALA A 215 -16.55 -2.25 -9.17
CA ALA A 215 -17.24 -3.52 -9.28
C ALA A 215 -16.23 -4.67 -9.34
N GLN A 216 -15.17 -4.51 -10.14
CA GLN A 216 -14.09 -5.48 -10.21
C GLN A 216 -13.35 -5.65 -8.87
N TRP A 217 -13.01 -4.55 -8.20
CA TRP A 217 -12.36 -4.60 -6.89
C TRP A 217 -13.23 -5.25 -5.80
N ARG A 218 -14.54 -4.99 -5.79
CA ARG A 218 -15.47 -5.64 -4.85
C ARG A 218 -15.59 -7.13 -5.12
N ALA A 219 -15.75 -7.53 -6.39
CA ALA A 219 -15.79 -8.94 -6.78
C ALA A 219 -14.49 -9.66 -6.43
N LEU A 220 -13.34 -9.00 -6.62
CA LEU A 220 -12.03 -9.50 -6.20
C LEU A 220 -11.98 -9.76 -4.70
N PHE A 221 -12.37 -8.78 -3.87
CA PHE A 221 -12.38 -8.96 -2.42
C PHE A 221 -13.33 -10.08 -2.00
N GLN A 222 -14.53 -10.15 -2.58
CA GLN A 222 -15.48 -11.24 -2.30
C GLN A 222 -14.86 -12.60 -2.59
N ASP A 223 -14.36 -12.82 -3.81
CA ASP A 223 -13.75 -14.09 -4.21
C ASP A 223 -12.52 -14.44 -3.36
N TYR A 224 -11.68 -13.45 -3.02
CA TYR A 224 -10.51 -13.67 -2.17
C TYR A 224 -10.89 -14.14 -0.76
N PHE A 225 -11.89 -13.50 -0.15
CA PHE A 225 -12.29 -13.73 1.23
C PHE A 225 -13.31 -14.89 1.39
N ASP A 226 -14.08 -15.22 0.35
CA ASP A 226 -15.01 -16.37 0.31
C ASP A 226 -14.28 -17.72 0.17
N ARG A 227 -13.06 -17.72 -0.38
CA ARG A 227 -12.29 -18.96 -0.52
C ARG A 227 -11.95 -19.51 0.87
N PRO A 228 -12.35 -20.76 1.20
CA PRO A 228 -11.92 -21.38 2.44
C PRO A 228 -10.41 -21.37 2.44
N HIS A 229 -9.84 -20.72 3.47
CA HIS A 229 -8.41 -20.42 3.57
C HIS A 229 -7.57 -21.51 2.94
N ARG A 230 -6.65 -21.15 2.03
CA ARG A 230 -5.53 -22.01 1.63
C ARG A 230 -4.67 -22.28 2.87
N LEU A 231 -5.17 -23.09 3.79
CA LEU A 231 -4.40 -23.73 4.85
C LEU A 231 -3.53 -24.79 4.16
N SER A 232 -2.49 -24.37 3.45
CA SER A 232 -1.30 -25.20 3.32
C SER A 232 -0.27 -24.66 4.31
N PHE A 233 -0.61 -24.78 5.60
CA PHE A 233 0.37 -24.68 6.67
C PHE A 233 1.03 -26.06 6.79
N ALA A 234 1.94 -26.36 5.87
CA ALA A 234 2.93 -27.39 6.09
C ALA A 234 4.04 -26.77 6.97
N VAL A 235 4.13 -27.34 8.18
CA VAL A 235 5.22 -27.18 9.16
C VAL A 235 6.56 -27.57 8.54
#